data_AF-A0A949F0M4-F1
#
_entry.id   AF-A0A949F0M4-F1
#
_cell.length_a   1.000
_cell.length_b   1.000
_cell.length_c   1.000
_cell.angle_alpha   90.00
_cell.angle_beta   90.00
_cell.angle_gamma   90.00
#
_symmetry.space_group_name_H-M   'P 1'
#
loop_
_entity.id
_entity.type
_entity.pdbx_description
1 polymer ?
#
loop_
_entity_poly.entity_id
_entity_poly.type
_entity_poly.pdbx_seq_one_letter_code
_entity_poly.pdbx_strand_id
1 'polypeptide(L)'
;MNIFLRIILFVFIHIYTAAGFEFFNESSAIEKFCLSPAVNINNNLFTDKFSELVSRKGICRTGKKSENPITEGLTQTFFTFYEYMQECLYNKMWGYYYTGKVKFRKGGHFSTYPVMLSPYFGHMIAEQAFRMWQGMRGAGTLKKGETFYILEFGGGDGTLAFDTLNYIKDKADKNEQWSLFWKQMNYTLGEYSPELQQIQFKKNKIYAEKFQSKLVDARYLENYFAKNSIKGLIFSNELLDAFPVHKVRLYKDGTAKAAISIPAIPKRDFVNAIGNDERQFINLKKLEEEDRIFREKFGLDDERVLYLSKESFMRIKESCITDDAYLKDFRFAVHYLFDQFVSFTERYIDAGQIEGVAEVIQENMQEMKNTVMNSNREFEIVYVNMSAADFIKGVGKILDKGYCMTIDFGDTAAKVVYSSDSLRTYNKFRVNYDPYELPGRIDMMSIVDYTMLDQVGCRAHLNTEFFGGVDALLQQTGVNLESKDSFEKIVSNMKELGFGKENIAEKMALVTITNFVRSLHQLNIMVQQKQGTDENYTFAKGARKLREIMPEDTSKKISKQLFDNYRVFEQAI
;
A
#
# COMPACT_ATOMS: atom_id res chain seq x y z
N MET A 1 -13.98 45.94 10.71
CA MET A 1 -12.58 46.04 11.17
C MET A 1 -12.08 44.85 12.03
N ASN A 2 -12.94 43.90 12.46
CA ASN A 2 -12.56 42.81 13.39
C ASN A 2 -12.27 41.42 12.76
N ILE A 3 -12.51 41.23 11.46
CA ILE A 3 -12.23 39.96 10.75
C ILE A 3 -10.82 39.95 10.14
N PHE A 4 -10.34 41.11 9.68
CA PHE A 4 -9.01 41.25 9.08
C PHE A 4 -7.87 41.07 10.11
N LEU A 5 -8.06 41.56 11.34
CA LEU A 5 -7.10 41.32 12.44
C LEU A 5 -7.07 39.86 12.92
N ARG A 6 -8.19 39.12 12.85
CA ARG A 6 -8.21 37.69 13.20
C ARG A 6 -7.51 36.82 12.17
N ILE A 7 -7.57 37.19 10.89
CA ILE A 7 -6.84 36.52 9.81
C ILE A 7 -5.33 36.79 9.92
N ILE A 8 -4.92 38.01 10.27
CA ILE A 8 -3.49 38.35 10.48
C ILE A 8 -2.92 37.64 11.73
N LEU A 9 -3.70 37.50 12.81
CA LEU A 9 -3.26 36.78 14.02
C LEU A 9 -3.15 35.26 13.79
N PHE A 10 -4.04 34.69 12.96
CA PHE A 10 -3.99 33.26 12.58
C PHE A 10 -2.79 32.94 11.67
N VAL A 11 -2.44 33.88 10.78
CA VAL A 11 -1.25 33.78 9.92
C VAL A 11 0.05 33.98 10.73
N PHE A 12 0.07 34.86 11.75
CA PHE A 12 1.25 35.05 12.60
C PHE A 12 1.54 33.88 13.54
N ILE A 13 0.50 33.20 14.05
CA ILE A 13 0.68 32.02 14.93
C ILE A 13 1.17 30.80 14.15
N HIS A 14 0.72 30.62 12.90
CA HIS A 14 1.17 29.50 12.05
C HIS A 14 2.59 29.67 11.50
N ILE A 15 3.08 30.91 11.34
CA ILE A 15 4.45 31.17 10.86
C ILE A 15 5.49 30.92 11.96
N TYR A 16 5.15 31.10 13.24
CA TYR A 16 6.10 30.90 14.36
C TYR A 16 6.18 29.45 14.87
N THR A 17 5.16 28.61 14.67
CA THR A 17 5.25 27.17 14.98
C THR A 17 6.00 26.35 13.92
N ALA A 18 6.29 26.92 12.76
CA ALA A 18 7.01 26.26 11.66
C ALA A 18 8.54 26.48 11.68
N ALA A 19 9.06 27.34 12.56
CA ALA A 19 10.49 27.68 12.64
C ALA A 19 11.10 27.20 13.96
N GLY A 20 11.15 25.87 14.15
CA GLY A 20 11.58 25.16 15.36
C GLY A 20 12.77 25.78 16.11
N PHE A 21 12.45 26.60 17.10
CA PHE A 21 13.37 27.09 18.12
C PHE A 21 12.81 26.73 19.49
N GLU A 22 13.35 25.68 20.10
CA GLU A 22 13.50 25.63 21.55
C GLU A 22 14.91 25.14 21.91
N PHE A 23 15.40 25.79 22.97
CA PHE A 23 16.78 25.87 23.44
C PHE A 23 17.36 24.54 23.95
N PHE A 24 18.70 24.46 23.87
CA PHE A 24 19.55 23.43 24.47
C PHE A 24 19.63 23.53 26.00
N ASN A 25 20.00 22.37 26.60
CA ASN A 25 20.53 22.06 27.95
C ASN A 25 19.47 21.75 29.04
N GLU A 26 19.56 20.63 29.78
CA GLU A 26 20.73 19.86 30.21
C GLU A 26 20.56 18.32 30.11
N SER A 27 21.55 17.68 29.49
CA SER A 27 21.88 16.27 29.69
C SER A 27 22.78 16.13 30.94
N SER A 28 22.33 15.41 31.97
CA SER A 28 23.24 14.67 32.86
C SER A 28 22.49 13.67 33.77
N ALA A 29 21.97 12.57 33.20
CA ALA A 29 21.61 11.39 34.02
C ALA A 29 21.50 10.06 33.25
N ILE A 30 21.41 10.06 31.92
CA ILE A 30 21.04 8.85 31.16
C ILE A 30 22.25 8.06 30.61
N GLU A 31 23.48 8.50 30.88
CA GLU A 31 24.69 7.85 30.35
C GLU A 31 25.36 6.82 31.29
N LYS A 32 24.71 6.38 32.37
CA LYS A 32 25.33 5.46 33.35
C LYS A 32 24.68 4.09 33.58
N PHE A 33 23.70 3.67 32.78
CA PHE A 33 23.04 2.36 33.00
C PHE A 33 23.26 1.28 31.93
N CYS A 34 24.01 1.55 30.86
CA CYS A 34 24.21 0.58 29.78
C CYS A 34 25.66 0.10 29.64
N LEU A 35 26.28 -0.37 30.73
CA LEU A 35 27.48 -1.22 30.66
C LEU A 35 27.48 -2.26 31.79
N SER A 36 26.88 -3.43 31.55
CA SER A 36 27.25 -4.67 32.22
C SER A 36 26.91 -5.87 31.32
N PRO A 37 27.87 -6.79 31.06
CA PRO A 37 27.65 -7.95 30.20
C PRO A 37 27.07 -9.15 30.97
N ALA A 38 26.30 -9.96 30.24
CA ALA A 38 25.92 -11.33 30.56
C ALA A 38 25.00 -11.55 31.78
N VAL A 39 23.69 -11.51 31.54
CA VAL A 39 22.76 -12.42 32.24
C VAL A 39 22.31 -13.45 31.23
N ASN A 40 22.84 -14.67 31.38
CA ASN A 40 22.45 -15.84 30.62
C ASN A 40 21.05 -16.28 31.11
N ILE A 41 20.00 -15.68 30.55
CA ILE A 41 18.62 -16.09 30.85
C ILE A 41 18.34 -17.33 30.00
N ASN A 42 18.20 -18.48 30.65
CA ASN A 42 17.75 -19.73 30.04
C ASN A 42 16.41 -19.50 29.31
N ASN A 43 16.45 -19.38 27.98
CA ASN A 43 15.29 -19.13 27.11
C ASN A 43 14.18 -20.20 27.23
N ASN A 44 14.49 -21.40 27.71
CA ASN A 44 13.53 -22.52 27.78
C ASN A 44 12.49 -22.40 28.91
N LEU A 45 12.75 -21.62 29.97
CA LEU A 45 11.79 -21.48 31.08
C LEU A 45 10.71 -20.40 30.83
N PHE A 46 10.99 -19.45 29.95
CA PHE A 46 10.04 -18.41 29.54
C PHE A 46 9.15 -18.83 28.36
N THR A 47 9.66 -19.70 27.47
CA THR A 47 8.85 -20.28 26.39
C THR A 47 7.70 -21.11 26.94
N ASP A 48 7.97 -21.97 27.92
CA ASP A 48 7.01 -22.96 28.41
C ASP A 48 5.84 -22.32 29.19
N LYS A 49 6.14 -21.35 30.07
CA LYS A 49 5.10 -20.59 30.78
C LYS A 49 4.29 -19.66 29.86
N PHE A 50 4.90 -19.13 28.79
CA PHE A 50 4.16 -18.32 27.83
C PHE A 50 3.28 -19.18 26.93
N SER A 51 3.71 -20.36 26.49
CA SER A 51 2.81 -21.33 25.85
C SER A 51 1.68 -21.79 26.77
N GLU A 52 1.92 -21.89 28.08
CA GLU A 52 0.89 -22.21 29.07
C GLU A 52 -0.09 -21.04 29.34
N LEU A 53 0.37 -19.78 29.27
CA LEU A 53 -0.49 -18.57 29.34
C LEU A 53 -1.29 -18.34 28.05
N VAL A 54 -0.67 -18.56 26.89
CA VAL A 54 -1.30 -18.47 25.56
C VAL A 54 -2.36 -19.57 25.40
N SER A 55 -2.12 -20.79 25.89
CA SER A 55 -3.09 -21.88 25.79
C SER A 55 -4.30 -21.77 26.72
N ARG A 56 -4.24 -20.97 27.80
CA ARG A 56 -5.30 -20.96 28.82
C ARG A 56 -6.28 -19.77 28.78
N LYS A 57 -5.94 -18.57 28.28
CA LYS A 57 -6.89 -17.41 28.38
C LYS A 57 -6.93 -16.32 27.28
N GLY A 58 -6.10 -16.31 26.23
CA GLY A 58 -5.94 -15.07 25.41
C GLY A 58 -5.91 -15.18 23.87
N ILE A 59 -6.24 -16.32 23.26
CA ILE A 59 -6.15 -16.45 21.79
C ILE A 59 -7.30 -15.67 21.12
N CYS A 60 -6.98 -14.84 20.12
CA CYS A 60 -7.93 -14.34 19.12
C CYS A 60 -8.58 -15.55 18.45
N ARG A 61 -9.77 -15.99 18.89
CA ARG A 61 -10.31 -17.31 18.48
C ARG A 61 -10.74 -17.27 17.02
N THR A 62 -10.29 -18.24 16.23
CA THR A 62 -10.85 -18.49 14.90
C THR A 62 -12.27 -19.08 15.06
N GLY A 63 -13.25 -18.47 14.40
CA GLY A 63 -14.46 -19.21 14.03
C GLY A 63 -15.61 -19.27 15.03
N LYS A 64 -15.96 -18.17 15.72
CA LYS A 64 -17.39 -17.92 16.00
C LYS A 64 -17.73 -16.46 15.74
N LYS A 65 -18.62 -16.21 14.76
CA LYS A 65 -19.36 -14.94 14.69
C LYS A 65 -19.86 -14.66 16.10
N SER A 66 -19.52 -13.49 16.63
CA SER A 66 -20.01 -13.07 17.92
C SER A 66 -21.54 -13.06 17.91
N GLU A 67 -22.16 -13.82 18.81
CA GLU A 67 -23.58 -13.72 19.12
C GLU A 67 -23.90 -12.42 19.90
N ASN A 68 -22.91 -11.55 20.18
CA ASN A 68 -23.14 -10.24 20.77
C ASN A 68 -23.80 -9.29 19.76
N PRO A 69 -25.09 -8.95 19.94
CA PRO A 69 -25.84 -8.16 18.96
C PRO A 69 -25.32 -6.73 18.79
N ILE A 70 -24.59 -6.22 19.80
CA ILE A 70 -23.99 -4.88 19.75
C ILE A 70 -22.84 -4.87 18.73
N THR A 71 -21.99 -5.90 18.75
CA THR A 71 -20.81 -5.94 17.89
C THR A 71 -21.17 -6.20 16.43
N GLU A 72 -22.10 -7.11 16.18
CA GLU A 72 -22.67 -7.32 14.85
C GLU A 72 -23.33 -6.02 14.34
N GLY A 73 -24.11 -5.35 15.20
CA GLY A 73 -24.71 -4.06 14.89
C GLY A 73 -23.71 -2.98 14.48
N LEU A 74 -22.53 -2.92 15.12
CA LEU A 74 -21.48 -1.94 14.77
C LEU A 74 -20.95 -2.15 13.36
N THR A 75 -20.58 -3.38 13.00
CA THR A 75 -20.03 -3.70 11.66
C THR A 75 -21.05 -3.55 10.53
N GLN A 76 -22.34 -3.74 10.83
CA GLN A 76 -23.41 -3.52 9.86
C GLN A 76 -23.70 -2.03 9.66
N THR A 77 -23.58 -1.21 10.72
CA THR A 77 -23.96 0.21 10.69
C THR A 77 -22.83 1.13 10.22
N PHE A 78 -21.61 0.86 10.67
CA PHE A 78 -20.43 1.72 10.45
C PHE A 78 -19.37 1.01 9.62
N PHE A 79 -18.29 1.73 9.32
CA PHE A 79 -17.20 1.19 8.53
C PHE A 79 -16.24 0.38 9.40
N THR A 80 -15.83 -0.80 8.98
CA THR A 80 -14.48 -1.27 9.29
C THR A 80 -13.46 -0.31 8.64
N PHE A 81 -12.24 -0.21 9.16
CA PHE A 81 -11.22 0.62 8.51
C PHE A 81 -10.98 0.23 7.04
N TYR A 82 -11.11 -1.06 6.72
CA TYR A 82 -11.05 -1.60 5.36
C TYR A 82 -12.15 -1.00 4.47
N GLU A 83 -13.41 -1.03 4.89
CA GLU A 83 -14.52 -0.47 4.12
C GLU A 83 -14.36 1.05 3.95
N TYR A 84 -13.88 1.75 4.98
CA TYR A 84 -13.60 3.19 4.87
C TYR A 84 -12.52 3.49 3.82
N MET A 85 -11.39 2.77 3.87
CA MET A 85 -10.30 2.92 2.91
C MET A 85 -10.73 2.51 1.50
N GLN A 86 -11.52 1.44 1.36
CA GLN A 86 -12.15 1.03 0.09
C GLN A 86 -12.96 2.17 -0.52
N GLU A 87 -13.83 2.81 0.27
CA GLU A 87 -14.67 3.90 -0.23
C GLU A 87 -13.85 5.14 -0.59
N CYS A 88 -12.81 5.47 0.19
CA CYS A 88 -11.97 6.62 -0.09
C CYS A 88 -11.10 6.42 -1.34
N LEU A 89 -10.59 5.22 -1.57
CA LEU A 89 -9.63 4.97 -2.64
C LEU A 89 -10.29 4.55 -3.95
N TYR A 90 -11.34 3.74 -3.88
CA TYR A 90 -11.84 2.97 -5.02
C TYR A 90 -13.31 3.21 -5.39
N ASN A 91 -14.03 4.06 -4.66
CA ASN A 91 -15.39 4.42 -5.02
C ASN A 91 -15.44 5.06 -6.41
N LYS A 92 -16.43 4.69 -7.23
CA LYS A 92 -16.51 5.10 -8.63
C LYS A 92 -16.79 6.59 -8.85
N MET A 93 -17.34 7.27 -7.86
CA MET A 93 -17.76 8.68 -7.96
C MET A 93 -16.77 9.65 -7.31
N TRP A 94 -16.07 9.24 -6.25
CA TRP A 94 -15.11 10.12 -5.55
C TRP A 94 -13.76 9.51 -5.23
N GLY A 95 -13.59 8.19 -5.40
CA GLY A 95 -12.40 7.46 -5.00
C GLY A 95 -11.13 8.06 -5.58
N TYR A 96 -10.09 8.13 -4.75
CA TYR A 96 -8.80 8.74 -5.09
C TYR A 96 -8.22 8.15 -6.38
N TYR A 97 -8.15 6.82 -6.48
CA TYR A 97 -7.61 6.12 -7.65
C TYR A 97 -8.59 6.01 -8.80
N TYR A 98 -9.90 5.87 -8.55
CA TYR A 98 -10.86 5.67 -9.63
C TYR A 98 -11.16 6.94 -10.42
N THR A 99 -11.26 8.11 -9.78
CA THR A 99 -11.82 9.32 -10.41
C THR A 99 -10.83 10.15 -11.24
N GLY A 100 -9.70 9.57 -11.63
CA GLY A 100 -8.68 10.26 -12.46
C GLY A 100 -8.05 11.49 -11.81
N LYS A 101 -8.25 11.70 -10.50
CA LYS A 101 -7.64 12.80 -9.73
C LYS A 101 -6.11 12.65 -9.61
N VAL A 102 -5.59 11.43 -9.80
CA VAL A 102 -4.17 11.12 -9.76
C VAL A 102 -3.48 11.66 -11.03
N LYS A 103 -2.46 12.50 -10.84
CA LYS A 103 -1.61 13.03 -11.91
C LYS A 103 -0.20 12.46 -11.76
N PHE A 104 0.37 11.89 -12.82
CA PHE A 104 1.65 11.15 -12.76
C PHE A 104 2.88 11.84 -13.40
N ARG A 105 2.78 13.03 -14.02
CA ARG A 105 3.93 13.57 -14.79
C ARG A 105 4.23 15.07 -14.75
N LYS A 106 3.42 15.92 -14.12
CA LYS A 106 3.75 17.36 -13.91
C LYS A 106 3.01 17.88 -12.67
N GLY A 107 3.75 18.18 -11.60
CA GLY A 107 3.17 18.45 -10.28
C GLY A 107 2.34 17.27 -9.76
N GLY A 108 2.76 16.05 -10.13
CA GLY A 108 2.09 14.80 -9.82
C GLY A 108 2.27 14.36 -8.37
N HIS A 109 1.44 13.42 -7.94
CA HIS A 109 1.38 12.96 -6.56
C HIS A 109 2.47 11.92 -6.21
N PHE A 110 3.04 11.22 -7.20
CA PHE A 110 4.01 10.14 -6.95
C PHE A 110 5.15 10.15 -7.98
N SER A 111 6.38 9.91 -7.50
CA SER A 111 7.53 9.56 -8.33
C SER A 111 7.95 8.14 -7.96
N THR A 112 7.52 7.15 -8.73
CA THR A 112 7.87 5.73 -8.55
C THR A 112 9.16 5.39 -9.31
N TYR A 113 9.85 4.32 -8.92
CA TYR A 113 11.09 3.93 -9.62
C TYR A 113 10.92 3.67 -11.12
N PRO A 114 9.84 3.04 -11.62
CA PRO A 114 9.62 2.90 -13.05
C PRO A 114 9.69 4.22 -13.83
N VAL A 115 9.17 5.30 -13.25
CA VAL A 115 9.20 6.64 -13.89
C VAL A 115 10.56 7.31 -13.70
N MET A 116 11.12 7.26 -12.48
CA MET A 116 12.38 7.94 -12.15
C MET A 116 13.62 7.30 -12.78
N LEU A 117 13.63 5.97 -12.92
CA LEU A 117 14.72 5.19 -13.50
C LEU A 117 14.44 4.77 -14.94
N SER A 118 13.41 5.31 -15.58
CA SER A 118 13.14 5.07 -16.99
C SER A 118 14.40 5.35 -17.84
N PRO A 119 14.74 4.53 -18.85
CA PRO A 119 14.05 3.29 -19.24
C PRO A 119 14.57 2.04 -18.51
N TYR A 120 15.56 2.18 -17.62
CA TYR A 120 16.34 1.08 -17.07
C TYR A 120 15.53 0.13 -16.19
N PHE A 121 14.53 0.62 -15.46
CA PHE A 121 13.65 -0.28 -14.68
C PHE A 121 12.90 -1.25 -15.60
N GLY A 122 12.34 -0.77 -16.73
CA GLY A 122 11.71 -1.63 -17.74
C GLY A 122 12.71 -2.58 -18.41
N HIS A 123 13.96 -2.17 -18.60
CA HIS A 123 15.02 -3.07 -19.08
C HIS A 123 15.27 -4.23 -18.11
N MET A 124 15.27 -3.98 -16.80
CA MET A 124 15.43 -5.02 -15.79
C MET A 124 14.25 -6.02 -15.83
N ILE A 125 13.01 -5.52 -15.89
CA ILE A 125 11.82 -6.38 -16.01
C ILE A 125 11.88 -7.23 -17.29
N ALA A 126 12.28 -6.65 -18.42
CA ALA A 126 12.43 -7.37 -19.68
C ALA A 126 13.47 -8.50 -19.60
N GLU A 127 14.65 -8.24 -19.02
CA GLU A 127 15.70 -9.25 -18.80
C GLU A 127 15.22 -10.37 -17.87
N GLN A 128 14.54 -10.05 -16.77
CA GLN A 128 13.98 -11.08 -15.87
C GLN A 128 12.90 -11.92 -16.56
N ALA A 129 11.96 -11.29 -17.28
CA ALA A 129 10.92 -11.98 -18.02
C ALA A 129 11.50 -12.90 -19.11
N PHE A 130 12.55 -12.45 -19.81
CA PHE A 130 13.25 -13.26 -20.81
C PHE A 130 13.91 -14.49 -20.17
N ARG A 131 14.58 -14.34 -19.02
CA ARG A 131 15.18 -15.47 -18.29
C ARG A 131 14.13 -16.48 -17.82
N MET A 132 13.01 -15.98 -17.28
CA MET A 132 11.87 -16.82 -16.88
C MET A 132 11.29 -17.60 -18.08
N TRP A 133 11.13 -16.93 -19.21
CA TRP A 133 10.72 -17.56 -20.46
C TRP A 133 11.72 -18.65 -20.88
N GLN A 134 13.03 -18.35 -20.91
CA GLN A 134 14.06 -19.34 -21.25
C GLN A 134 14.02 -20.57 -20.34
N GLY A 135 13.90 -20.36 -19.02
CA GLY A 135 13.77 -21.43 -18.03
C GLY A 135 12.55 -22.31 -18.30
N MET A 136 11.37 -21.72 -18.48
CA MET A 136 10.14 -22.46 -18.81
C MET A 136 10.21 -23.20 -20.14
N ARG A 137 10.90 -22.65 -21.15
CA ARG A 137 11.17 -23.33 -22.43
C ARG A 137 12.08 -24.53 -22.23
N GLY A 138 13.15 -24.39 -21.45
CA GLY A 138 14.11 -25.44 -21.12
C GLY A 138 13.50 -26.57 -20.29
N ALA A 139 12.67 -26.23 -19.30
CA ALA A 139 11.94 -27.18 -18.47
C ALA A 139 10.76 -27.86 -19.21
N GLY A 140 10.42 -27.41 -20.42
CA GLY A 140 9.32 -27.96 -21.21
C GLY A 140 7.92 -27.57 -20.72
N THR A 141 7.80 -26.65 -19.77
CA THR A 141 6.53 -26.17 -19.21
C THR A 141 5.86 -25.10 -20.07
N LEU A 142 6.61 -24.52 -21.01
CA LEU A 142 6.11 -23.68 -22.10
C LEU A 142 6.49 -24.26 -23.46
N LYS A 143 5.51 -24.63 -24.28
CA LYS A 143 5.68 -25.19 -25.64
C LYS A 143 5.81 -24.10 -26.71
N LYS A 144 6.28 -24.44 -27.91
CA LYS A 144 6.68 -23.46 -28.94
C LYS A 144 5.51 -22.61 -29.44
N GLY A 145 4.31 -23.19 -29.49
CA GLY A 145 3.08 -22.50 -29.93
C GLY A 145 2.25 -21.90 -28.80
N GLU A 146 2.67 -22.00 -27.54
CA GLU A 146 1.95 -21.41 -26.41
C GLU A 146 2.40 -19.96 -26.19
N THR A 147 1.54 -19.11 -25.67
CA THR A 147 1.90 -17.73 -25.34
C THR A 147 2.61 -17.65 -23.99
N PHE A 148 3.66 -16.84 -23.91
CA PHE A 148 4.21 -16.38 -22.63
C PHE A 148 3.55 -15.05 -22.26
N TYR A 149 2.70 -15.05 -21.25
CA TYR A 149 2.01 -13.85 -20.83
C TYR A 149 2.86 -13.05 -19.85
N ILE A 150 2.90 -11.74 -20.03
CA ILE A 150 3.41 -10.77 -19.05
C ILE A 150 2.20 -9.94 -18.61
N LEU A 151 1.73 -10.17 -17.39
CA LEU A 151 0.60 -9.45 -16.79
C LEU A 151 1.14 -8.47 -15.75
N GLU A 152 0.95 -7.17 -16.00
CA GLU A 152 1.24 -6.11 -15.04
C GLU A 152 -0.08 -5.59 -14.45
N PHE A 153 -0.18 -5.50 -13.13
CA PHE A 153 -1.30 -4.85 -12.45
C PHE A 153 -0.85 -3.54 -11.81
N GLY A 154 -1.67 -2.48 -11.97
CA GLY A 154 -1.38 -1.17 -11.38
C GLY A 154 -0.27 -0.40 -12.08
N GLY A 155 -0.16 -0.49 -13.41
CA GLY A 155 0.97 0.05 -14.18
C GLY A 155 1.05 1.58 -14.30
N GLY A 156 0.33 2.32 -13.44
CA GLY A 156 0.37 3.79 -13.35
C GLY A 156 0.05 4.47 -14.69
N ASP A 157 1.01 5.20 -15.25
CA ASP A 157 0.84 5.87 -16.53
C ASP A 157 1.31 5.03 -17.75
N GLY A 158 1.61 3.75 -17.52
CA GLY A 158 2.06 2.79 -18.53
C GLY A 158 3.51 2.95 -18.99
N THR A 159 4.34 3.71 -18.27
CA THR A 159 5.77 3.85 -18.58
C THR A 159 6.53 2.55 -18.49
N LEU A 160 6.25 1.75 -17.46
CA LEU A 160 6.93 0.47 -17.26
C LEU A 160 6.68 -0.50 -18.41
N ALA A 161 5.41 -0.66 -18.80
CA ALA A 161 5.03 -1.44 -19.97
C ALA A 161 5.74 -0.95 -21.25
N PHE A 162 5.80 0.38 -21.46
CA PHE A 162 6.43 0.96 -22.63
C PHE A 162 7.92 0.63 -22.67
N ASP A 163 8.66 0.92 -21.60
CA ASP A 163 10.11 0.71 -21.53
C ASP A 163 10.46 -0.77 -21.64
N THR A 164 9.65 -1.64 -21.02
CA THR A 164 9.80 -3.10 -21.12
C THR A 164 9.61 -3.59 -22.56
N LEU A 165 8.49 -3.23 -23.20
CA LEU A 165 8.19 -3.64 -24.57
C LEU A 165 9.20 -3.08 -25.57
N ASN A 166 9.61 -1.83 -25.40
CA ASN A 166 10.63 -1.19 -26.23
C ASN A 166 11.96 -1.96 -26.19
N TYR A 167 12.39 -2.33 -24.98
CA TYR A 167 13.64 -3.06 -24.79
C TYR A 167 13.59 -4.46 -25.39
N ILE A 168 12.50 -5.20 -25.16
CA ILE A 168 12.33 -6.55 -25.73
C ILE A 168 12.38 -6.46 -27.27
N LYS A 169 11.71 -5.46 -27.85
CA LYS A 169 11.72 -5.25 -29.30
C LYS A 169 13.12 -4.93 -29.83
N ASP A 170 13.84 -3.99 -29.21
CA ASP A 170 15.20 -3.63 -29.62
C ASP A 170 16.17 -4.82 -29.58
N LYS A 171 16.05 -5.67 -28.54
CA LYS A 171 16.81 -6.90 -28.43
C LYS A 171 16.41 -7.93 -29.48
N ALA A 172 15.11 -8.07 -29.75
CA ALA A 172 14.58 -9.00 -30.74
C ALA A 172 15.07 -8.71 -32.16
N ASP A 173 15.31 -7.44 -32.49
CA ASP A 173 15.85 -7.03 -33.78
C ASP A 173 17.35 -7.41 -33.95
N LYS A 174 18.05 -7.74 -32.85
CA LYS A 174 19.50 -7.98 -32.81
C LYS A 174 19.90 -9.40 -32.38
N ASN A 175 19.00 -10.17 -31.77
CA ASN A 175 19.30 -11.47 -31.20
C ASN A 175 18.19 -12.48 -31.46
N GLU A 176 18.55 -13.67 -31.96
CA GLU A 176 17.60 -14.71 -32.35
C GLU A 176 16.73 -15.23 -31.20
N GLN A 177 17.32 -15.42 -30.01
CA GLN A 177 16.55 -15.88 -28.84
C GLN A 177 15.55 -14.83 -28.38
N TRP A 178 15.94 -13.56 -28.39
CA TRP A 178 15.01 -12.45 -28.13
C TRP A 178 13.94 -12.31 -29.21
N SER A 179 14.26 -12.60 -30.47
CA SER A 179 13.27 -12.67 -31.55
C SER A 179 12.22 -13.76 -31.30
N LEU A 180 12.65 -14.94 -30.81
CA LEU A 180 11.73 -16.02 -30.41
C LEU A 180 10.87 -15.59 -29.22
N PHE A 181 11.46 -14.96 -28.20
CA PHE A 181 10.72 -14.44 -27.05
C PHE A 181 9.69 -13.39 -27.46
N TRP A 182 10.08 -12.39 -28.27
CA TRP A 182 9.17 -11.37 -28.78
C TRP A 182 7.98 -11.97 -29.54
N LYS A 183 8.22 -12.99 -30.39
CA LYS A 183 7.15 -13.69 -31.11
C LYS A 183 6.18 -14.40 -30.16
N GLN A 184 6.68 -14.97 -29.07
CA GLN A 184 5.91 -15.80 -28.16
C GLN A 184 5.22 -15.02 -27.02
N MET A 185 5.74 -13.85 -26.67
CA MET A 185 5.21 -13.08 -25.54
C MET A 185 4.06 -12.15 -25.93
N ASN A 186 3.17 -11.91 -24.95
CA ASN A 186 2.14 -10.88 -24.98
C ASN A 186 2.10 -10.15 -23.64
N TYR A 187 2.01 -8.82 -23.68
CA TYR A 187 1.94 -7.96 -22.50
C TYR A 187 0.51 -7.50 -22.26
N THR A 188 -0.02 -7.72 -21.06
CA THR A 188 -1.34 -7.26 -20.64
C THR A 188 -1.23 -6.40 -19.38
N LEU A 189 -1.70 -5.16 -19.44
CA LEU A 189 -1.78 -4.27 -18.30
C LEU A 189 -3.22 -4.27 -17.76
N GLY A 190 -3.41 -4.66 -16.50
CA GLY A 190 -4.67 -4.58 -15.76
C GLY A 190 -4.73 -3.34 -14.88
N GLU A 191 -5.75 -2.51 -15.06
CA GLU A 191 -5.91 -1.23 -14.37
C GLU A 191 -7.35 -1.07 -13.84
N TYR A 192 -7.52 -0.53 -12.64
CA TYR A 192 -8.84 -0.30 -12.04
C TYR A 192 -9.45 1.03 -12.47
N SER A 193 -8.64 2.06 -12.73
CA SER A 193 -9.10 3.37 -13.22
C SER A 193 -9.35 3.37 -14.73
N PRO A 194 -10.58 3.69 -15.19
CA PRO A 194 -10.87 3.85 -16.61
C PRO A 194 -10.00 4.91 -17.30
N GLU A 195 -9.68 6.01 -16.62
CA GLU A 195 -8.86 7.10 -17.15
C GLU A 195 -7.39 6.67 -17.33
N LEU A 196 -6.80 6.02 -16.33
CA LEU A 196 -5.43 5.51 -16.42
C LEU A 196 -5.32 4.41 -17.47
N GLN A 197 -6.32 3.52 -17.55
CA GLN A 197 -6.40 2.49 -18.59
C GLN A 197 -6.32 3.11 -19.98
N GLN A 198 -7.02 4.22 -20.24
CA GLN A 198 -6.95 4.93 -21.52
C GLN A 198 -5.59 5.59 -21.76
N ILE A 199 -4.97 6.18 -20.73
CA ILE A 199 -3.64 6.78 -20.82
C ILE A 199 -2.60 5.72 -21.17
N GLN A 200 -2.61 4.60 -20.46
CA GLN A 200 -1.75 3.44 -20.67
C GLN A 200 -1.92 2.87 -22.08
N PHE A 201 -3.16 2.71 -22.54
CA PHE A 201 -3.46 2.24 -23.90
C PHE A 201 -2.90 3.19 -24.95
N LYS A 202 -3.15 4.50 -24.83
CA LYS A 202 -2.65 5.49 -25.80
C LYS A 202 -1.13 5.51 -25.89
N LYS A 203 -0.43 5.32 -24.77
CA LYS A 203 1.04 5.27 -24.73
C LYS A 203 1.59 4.02 -25.41
N ASN A 204 0.96 2.86 -25.19
CA ASN A 204 1.51 1.55 -25.57
C ASN A 204 0.91 0.94 -26.85
N LYS A 205 -0.11 1.56 -27.46
CA LYS A 205 -0.75 1.07 -28.70
C LYS A 205 0.21 0.88 -29.88
N ILE A 206 1.40 1.48 -29.85
CA ILE A 206 2.41 1.33 -30.91
C ILE A 206 2.89 -0.12 -31.05
N TYR A 207 2.72 -0.95 -30.01
CA TYR A 207 3.09 -2.36 -30.01
C TYR A 207 1.96 -3.30 -30.49
N ALA A 208 0.84 -2.72 -30.95
CA ALA A 208 -0.26 -3.42 -31.62
C ALA A 208 -0.68 -4.72 -30.88
N GLU A 209 -0.61 -5.87 -31.54
CA GLU A 209 -1.04 -7.15 -31.01
C GLU A 209 -0.23 -7.65 -29.79
N LYS A 210 0.95 -7.07 -29.55
CA LYS A 210 1.81 -7.43 -28.42
C LYS A 210 1.38 -6.80 -27.10
N PHE A 211 0.51 -5.80 -27.14
CA PHE A 211 0.06 -5.09 -25.95
C PHE A 211 -1.47 -5.06 -25.85
N GLN A 212 -1.96 -5.31 -24.64
CA GLN A 212 -3.37 -5.12 -24.27
C GLN A 212 -3.45 -4.34 -22.96
N SER A 213 -4.50 -3.52 -22.83
CA SER A 213 -4.86 -2.87 -21.57
C SER A 213 -6.30 -3.22 -21.22
N LYS A 214 -6.55 -3.65 -19.98
CA LYS A 214 -7.85 -4.15 -19.53
C LYS A 214 -8.26 -3.45 -18.23
N LEU A 215 -9.56 -3.15 -18.11
CA LEU A 215 -10.14 -2.71 -16.85
C LEU A 215 -10.25 -3.93 -15.91
N VAL A 216 -9.44 -3.96 -14.85
CA VAL A 216 -9.32 -5.10 -13.93
C VAL A 216 -9.21 -4.59 -12.50
N ASP A 217 -10.04 -5.13 -11.61
CA ASP A 217 -9.80 -5.05 -10.18
C ASP A 217 -8.86 -6.18 -9.76
N ALA A 218 -7.61 -5.83 -9.47
CA ALA A 218 -6.56 -6.80 -9.14
C ALA A 218 -6.89 -7.63 -7.89
N ARG A 219 -7.77 -7.16 -7.00
CA ARG A 219 -8.19 -7.91 -5.80
C ARG A 219 -9.01 -9.15 -6.13
N TYR A 220 -9.59 -9.23 -7.33
CA TYR A 220 -10.52 -10.29 -7.74
C TYR A 220 -10.19 -10.81 -9.14
N LEU A 221 -8.97 -11.32 -9.34
CA LEU A 221 -8.46 -11.74 -10.65
C LEU A 221 -9.31 -12.83 -11.34
N GLU A 222 -9.96 -13.71 -10.58
CA GLU A 222 -10.83 -14.78 -11.10
C GLU A 222 -12.05 -14.26 -11.88
N ASN A 223 -12.44 -13.00 -11.67
CA ASN A 223 -13.55 -12.38 -12.42
C ASN A 223 -13.14 -12.04 -13.86
N TYR A 224 -11.84 -11.98 -14.14
CA TYR A 224 -11.30 -11.49 -15.41
C TYR A 224 -10.50 -12.55 -16.18
N PHE A 225 -9.98 -13.57 -15.48
CA PHE A 225 -9.14 -14.61 -16.05
C PHE A 225 -9.63 -15.99 -15.62
N ALA A 226 -9.66 -16.93 -16.58
CA ALA A 226 -10.03 -18.30 -16.29
C ALA A 226 -8.96 -18.99 -15.43
N LYS A 227 -9.38 -20.00 -14.66
CA LYS A 227 -8.48 -20.83 -13.85
C LYS A 227 -7.42 -21.49 -14.74
N ASN A 228 -6.16 -21.52 -14.29
CA ASN A 228 -5.02 -22.11 -14.99
C ASN A 228 -4.92 -21.68 -16.48
N SER A 229 -5.23 -20.43 -16.78
CA SER A 229 -5.21 -19.91 -18.17
C SER A 229 -3.91 -19.17 -18.51
N ILE A 230 -3.11 -18.82 -17.53
CA ILE A 230 -1.91 -18.00 -17.71
C ILE A 230 -0.66 -18.86 -17.60
N LYS A 231 0.22 -18.75 -18.60
CA LYS A 231 1.60 -19.23 -18.55
C LYS A 231 2.56 -18.06 -18.71
N GLY A 232 3.36 -17.74 -17.69
CA GLY A 232 4.36 -16.67 -17.78
C GLY A 232 4.55 -15.87 -16.49
N LEU A 233 4.66 -14.55 -16.59
CA LEU A 233 4.92 -13.65 -15.47
C LEU A 233 3.66 -12.84 -15.14
N ILE A 234 3.22 -12.88 -13.89
CA ILE A 234 2.28 -11.92 -13.31
C ILE A 234 3.04 -11.06 -12.30
N PHE A 235 2.91 -9.74 -12.37
CA PHE A 235 3.61 -8.86 -11.45
C PHE A 235 2.88 -7.56 -11.15
N SER A 236 3.31 -6.92 -10.06
CA SER A 236 2.89 -5.58 -9.65
C SER A 236 4.08 -4.81 -9.07
N ASN A 237 4.06 -3.49 -9.25
CA ASN A 237 5.01 -2.56 -8.62
C ASN A 237 4.21 -1.48 -7.87
N GLU A 238 4.39 -1.38 -6.55
CA GLU A 238 3.74 -0.38 -5.69
C GLU A 238 2.22 -0.37 -5.92
N LEU A 239 1.59 -1.53 -5.66
CA LEU A 239 0.14 -1.73 -5.83
C LEU A 239 -0.51 -2.26 -4.57
N LEU A 240 0.14 -3.23 -3.90
CA LEU A 240 -0.46 -3.93 -2.78
C LEU A 240 -0.51 -3.02 -1.54
N ASP A 241 0.42 -2.07 -1.42
CA ASP A 241 0.41 -1.06 -0.37
C ASP A 241 -0.86 -0.19 -0.40
N ALA A 242 -1.38 0.12 -1.59
CA ALA A 242 -2.60 0.90 -1.81
C ALA A 242 -3.89 0.10 -1.55
N PHE A 243 -3.82 -1.23 -1.39
CA PHE A 243 -5.01 -2.02 -1.12
C PHE A 243 -5.60 -1.74 0.27
N PRO A 244 -6.93 -1.82 0.44
CA PRO A 244 -7.56 -1.54 1.71
C PRO A 244 -7.16 -2.54 2.80
N VAL A 245 -7.01 -2.04 4.03
CA VAL A 245 -6.53 -2.81 5.18
C VAL A 245 -7.46 -2.74 6.38
N HIS A 246 -7.45 -3.75 7.24
CA HIS A 246 -8.05 -3.65 8.57
C HIS A 246 -7.02 -3.09 9.55
N LYS A 247 -7.39 -2.04 10.30
CA LYS A 247 -6.59 -1.52 11.41
C LYS A 247 -6.86 -2.31 12.68
N VAL A 248 -5.83 -2.89 13.28
CA VAL A 248 -5.93 -3.78 14.44
C VAL A 248 -5.01 -3.31 15.56
N ARG A 249 -5.52 -3.32 16.80
CA ARG A 249 -4.71 -3.24 18.03
C ARG A 249 -4.31 -4.64 18.45
N LEU A 250 -3.02 -4.94 18.44
CA LEU A 250 -2.45 -6.20 18.89
C LEU A 250 -1.84 -6.03 20.28
N TYR A 251 -2.39 -6.74 21.26
CA TYR A 251 -2.00 -6.64 22.67
C TYR A 251 -0.92 -7.67 23.04
N LYS A 252 -0.20 -7.39 24.13
CA LYS A 252 0.87 -8.28 24.65
C LYS A 252 0.39 -9.67 25.07
N ASP A 253 -0.88 -9.79 25.45
CA ASP A 253 -1.49 -11.08 25.81
C ASP A 253 -1.90 -11.91 24.57
N GLY A 254 -1.66 -11.40 23.36
CA GLY A 254 -2.01 -12.03 22.09
C GLY A 254 -3.44 -11.74 21.62
N THR A 255 -4.23 -10.99 22.40
CA THR A 255 -5.55 -10.55 21.96
C THR A 255 -5.43 -9.48 20.88
N ALA A 256 -6.39 -9.46 19.97
CA ALA A 256 -6.41 -8.54 18.84
C ALA A 256 -7.79 -7.88 18.71
N LYS A 257 -7.81 -6.56 18.52
CA LYS A 257 -9.06 -5.81 18.35
C LYS A 257 -9.04 -4.96 17.08
N ALA A 258 -10.02 -5.16 16.21
CA ALA A 258 -10.15 -4.42 14.96
C ALA A 258 -10.93 -3.11 15.14
N ALA A 259 -10.50 -2.07 14.43
CA ALA A 259 -11.11 -0.75 14.46
C ALA A 259 -12.38 -0.69 13.58
N ILE A 260 -13.43 -0.10 14.13
CA ILE A 260 -14.65 0.33 13.48
C ILE A 260 -14.66 1.86 13.49
N SER A 261 -14.60 2.45 12.30
CA SER A 261 -14.57 3.88 12.03
C SER A 261 -15.99 4.43 11.98
N ILE A 262 -16.35 5.24 12.97
CA ILE A 262 -17.67 5.85 13.11
C ILE A 262 -17.59 7.31 12.63
N PRO A 263 -18.16 7.64 11.46
CA PRO A 263 -18.18 9.02 10.97
C PRO A 263 -19.15 9.86 11.79
N ALA A 264 -18.78 11.12 12.00
CA ALA A 264 -19.59 12.11 12.67
C ALA A 264 -19.35 13.51 12.08
N ILE A 265 -20.38 14.33 12.08
CA ILE A 265 -20.33 15.71 11.55
C ILE A 265 -20.82 16.70 12.60
N PRO A 266 -20.31 17.95 12.65
CA PRO A 266 -20.77 18.94 13.62
C PRO A 266 -22.25 19.23 13.46
N LYS A 267 -23.06 18.91 14.48
CA LYS A 267 -24.53 18.96 14.40
C LYS A 267 -25.01 20.37 14.06
N ARG A 268 -24.57 21.37 14.82
CA ARG A 268 -25.04 22.76 14.65
C ARG A 268 -24.72 23.31 13.27
N ASP A 269 -23.48 23.17 12.83
CA ASP A 269 -23.01 23.78 11.59
C ASP A 269 -23.60 23.06 10.37
N PHE A 270 -23.76 21.74 10.45
CA PHE A 270 -24.41 20.96 9.40
C PHE A 270 -25.91 21.24 9.28
N VAL A 271 -26.64 21.29 10.40
CA VAL A 271 -28.06 21.66 10.43
C VAL A 271 -28.26 23.06 9.85
N ASN A 272 -27.41 24.02 10.20
CA ASN A 272 -27.50 25.38 9.67
C ASN A 272 -27.26 25.46 8.16
N ALA A 273 -26.33 24.65 7.63
CA ALA A 273 -26.00 24.66 6.21
C ALA A 273 -27.01 23.91 5.33
N ILE A 274 -27.62 22.87 5.89
CA ILE A 274 -28.75 22.18 5.26
C ILE A 274 -30.00 23.08 5.35
N GLY A 275 -30.30 23.65 6.51
CA GLY A 275 -31.56 24.37 6.71
C GLY A 275 -32.76 23.41 6.69
N ASN A 276 -33.95 23.94 6.36
CA ASN A 276 -35.22 23.20 6.42
C ASN A 276 -35.81 22.88 5.03
N ASP A 277 -35.03 22.94 3.95
CA ASP A 277 -35.58 22.72 2.60
C ASP A 277 -35.77 21.23 2.32
N GLU A 278 -37.03 20.78 2.28
CA GLU A 278 -37.42 19.40 2.01
C GLU A 278 -37.07 18.93 0.58
N ARG A 279 -36.62 19.82 -0.30
CA ARG A 279 -36.11 19.49 -1.65
C ARG A 279 -34.66 18.99 -1.64
N GLN A 280 -34.03 18.90 -0.47
CA GLN A 280 -32.64 18.49 -0.33
C GLN A 280 -32.49 16.96 -0.32
N PHE A 281 -31.42 16.47 -0.95
CA PHE A 281 -31.06 15.05 -1.00
C PHE A 281 -30.77 14.41 0.37
N ILE A 282 -30.71 15.23 1.43
CA ILE A 282 -30.39 14.83 2.80
C ILE A 282 -31.63 15.06 3.68
N ASN A 283 -32.18 13.99 4.26
CA ASN A 283 -33.31 14.08 5.19
C ASN A 283 -32.78 14.23 6.63
N LEU A 284 -32.78 15.46 7.14
CA LEU A 284 -32.24 15.76 8.48
C LEU A 284 -32.98 15.02 9.61
N LYS A 285 -34.32 14.96 9.56
CA LYS A 285 -35.11 14.23 10.59
C LYS A 285 -34.73 12.76 10.65
N LYS A 286 -34.48 12.14 9.49
CA LYS A 286 -33.99 10.75 9.42
C LYS A 286 -32.61 10.62 10.04
N LEU A 287 -31.69 11.55 9.76
CA LEU A 287 -30.34 11.54 10.33
C LEU A 287 -30.37 11.71 11.86
N GLU A 288 -31.20 12.61 12.38
CA GLU A 288 -31.34 12.80 13.83
C GLU A 288 -31.95 11.58 14.53
N GLU A 289 -32.89 10.89 13.87
CA GLU A 289 -33.47 9.65 14.37
C GLU A 289 -32.46 8.49 14.36
N GLU A 290 -31.68 8.37 13.28
CA GLU A 290 -30.56 7.42 13.20
C GLU A 290 -29.54 7.67 14.31
N ASP A 291 -29.08 8.91 14.47
CA ASP A 291 -28.16 9.33 15.52
C ASP A 291 -28.69 8.96 16.91
N ARG A 292 -29.97 9.22 17.20
CA ARG A 292 -30.62 8.84 18.47
C ARG A 292 -30.52 7.33 18.72
N ILE A 293 -30.84 6.51 17.71
CA ILE A 293 -30.73 5.05 17.79
C ILE A 293 -29.28 4.62 18.02
N PHE A 294 -28.32 5.24 17.33
CA PHE A 294 -26.90 4.89 17.46
C PHE A 294 -26.37 5.21 18.86
N ARG A 295 -26.76 6.34 19.44
CA ARG A 295 -26.39 6.72 20.81
C ARG A 295 -26.90 5.71 21.83
N GLU A 296 -28.18 5.36 21.74
CA GLU A 296 -28.81 4.39 22.63
C GLU A 296 -28.20 3.00 22.49
N LYS A 297 -28.00 2.54 21.25
CA LYS A 297 -27.54 1.18 20.94
C LYS A 297 -26.03 0.97 21.16
N PHE A 298 -25.21 1.98 20.88
CA PHE A 298 -23.75 1.84 20.85
C PHE A 298 -23.01 2.69 21.89
N GLY A 299 -23.72 3.42 22.75
CA GLY A 299 -23.11 4.24 23.80
C GLY A 299 -22.24 5.35 23.23
N LEU A 300 -22.81 6.12 22.29
CA LEU A 300 -22.17 7.30 21.71
C LEU A 300 -22.71 8.56 22.39
N ASP A 301 -21.85 9.44 22.88
CA ASP A 301 -22.21 10.44 23.89
C ASP A 301 -21.87 11.89 23.51
N ASP A 302 -21.16 12.15 22.40
CA ASP A 302 -20.85 13.52 22.00
C ASP A 302 -22.08 14.20 21.36
N GLU A 303 -22.80 15.02 22.12
CA GLU A 303 -24.01 15.72 21.65
C GLU A 303 -23.74 16.82 20.62
N ARG A 304 -22.47 17.20 20.41
CA ARG A 304 -22.09 18.28 19.47
C ARG A 304 -22.07 17.80 18.03
N VAL A 305 -22.11 16.49 17.80
CA VAL A 305 -22.03 15.87 16.47
C VAL A 305 -23.29 15.08 16.13
N LEU A 306 -23.49 14.78 14.85
CA LEU A 306 -24.41 13.74 14.37
C LEU A 306 -23.56 12.57 13.90
N TYR A 307 -23.77 11.39 14.48
CA TYR A 307 -23.16 10.15 14.02
C TYR A 307 -23.86 9.65 12.76
N LEU A 308 -23.07 9.20 11.80
CA LEU A 308 -23.56 8.76 10.50
C LEU A 308 -23.33 7.26 10.34
N SER A 309 -24.33 6.56 9.81
CA SER A 309 -24.09 5.23 9.22
C SER A 309 -23.21 5.34 7.98
N LYS A 310 -22.66 4.21 7.52
CA LYS A 310 -21.97 4.18 6.23
C LYS A 310 -22.84 4.63 5.06
N GLU A 311 -24.12 4.25 5.07
CA GLU A 311 -25.09 4.67 4.05
C GLU A 311 -25.34 6.18 4.07
N SER A 312 -25.53 6.75 5.26
CA SER A 312 -25.76 8.19 5.41
C SER A 312 -24.51 8.99 5.03
N PHE A 313 -23.32 8.52 5.41
CA PHE A 313 -22.04 9.08 4.95
C PHE A 313 -21.96 9.10 3.41
N MET A 314 -22.19 7.97 2.75
CA MET A 314 -22.11 7.86 1.29
C MET A 314 -23.14 8.75 0.60
N ARG A 315 -24.38 8.78 1.09
CA ARG A 315 -25.44 9.63 0.53
C ARG A 315 -25.10 11.12 0.61
N ILE A 316 -24.55 11.56 1.75
CA ILE A 316 -24.10 12.96 1.88
C ILE A 316 -22.97 13.23 0.89
N LYS A 317 -21.98 12.33 0.78
CA LYS A 317 -20.87 12.47 -0.16
C LYS A 317 -21.33 12.51 -1.63
N GLU A 318 -22.28 11.65 -2.02
CA GLU A 318 -22.91 11.64 -3.34
C GLU A 318 -23.57 12.99 -3.66
N SER A 319 -24.31 13.55 -2.69
CA SER A 319 -24.97 14.84 -2.88
C SER A 319 -23.99 15.98 -3.20
N CYS A 320 -22.74 15.87 -2.74
CA CYS A 320 -21.67 16.83 -3.04
C CYS A 320 -21.16 16.78 -4.49
N ILE A 321 -21.50 15.75 -5.27
CA ILE A 321 -20.91 15.46 -6.60
C ILE A 321 -21.94 15.54 -7.74
N THR A 322 -23.25 15.53 -7.44
CA THR A 322 -24.32 15.64 -8.46
C THR A 322 -24.16 16.88 -9.36
N ASP A 323 -24.65 16.83 -10.62
CA ASP A 323 -24.50 17.91 -11.62
C ASP A 323 -25.71 18.86 -11.76
N ASP A 324 -26.76 18.69 -10.94
CA ASP A 324 -27.95 19.56 -10.94
C ASP A 324 -27.62 21.06 -10.74
N ALA A 325 -27.80 21.88 -11.78
CA ALA A 325 -27.45 23.30 -11.77
C ALA A 325 -28.15 24.12 -10.66
N TYR A 326 -29.27 23.63 -10.10
CA TYR A 326 -30.05 24.32 -9.08
C TYR A 326 -29.41 24.31 -7.68
N LEU A 327 -28.43 23.44 -7.42
CA LEU A 327 -27.89 23.22 -6.07
C LEU A 327 -26.48 23.80 -5.87
N LYS A 328 -26.03 24.72 -6.73
CA LYS A 328 -24.63 25.17 -6.75
C LYS A 328 -24.11 25.74 -5.42
N ASP A 329 -24.90 26.57 -4.74
CA ASP A 329 -24.50 27.18 -3.45
C ASP A 329 -24.64 26.20 -2.28
N PHE A 330 -25.71 25.39 -2.28
CA PHE A 330 -25.93 24.31 -1.31
C PHE A 330 -24.80 23.28 -1.36
N ARG A 331 -24.35 22.89 -2.56
CA ARG A 331 -23.21 22.00 -2.77
C ARG A 331 -21.95 22.54 -2.14
N PHE A 332 -21.63 23.81 -2.38
CA PHE A 332 -20.39 24.38 -1.85
C PHE A 332 -20.39 24.32 -0.33
N ALA A 333 -21.51 24.66 0.32
CA ALA A 333 -21.64 24.59 1.77
C ALA A 333 -21.54 23.15 2.32
N VAL A 334 -22.31 22.20 1.78
CA VAL A 334 -22.30 20.80 2.24
C VAL A 334 -20.97 20.12 1.92
N HIS A 335 -20.43 20.33 0.72
CA HIS A 335 -19.12 19.80 0.33
C HIS A 335 -18.02 20.38 1.21
N TYR A 336 -18.01 21.70 1.45
CA TYR A 336 -17.04 22.33 2.34
C TYR A 336 -17.17 21.77 3.75
N LEU A 337 -18.39 21.65 4.27
CA LEU A 337 -18.59 21.18 5.63
C LEU A 337 -18.23 19.71 5.81
N PHE A 338 -18.61 18.87 4.86
CA PHE A 338 -18.34 17.44 4.92
C PHE A 338 -16.85 17.16 4.76
N ASP A 339 -16.18 17.71 3.75
CA ASP A 339 -14.75 17.42 3.54
C ASP A 339 -13.85 18.08 4.60
N GLN A 340 -14.26 19.21 5.21
CA GLN A 340 -13.45 19.90 6.21
C GLN A 340 -13.73 19.50 7.65
N PHE A 341 -14.96 19.10 7.99
CA PHE A 341 -15.35 18.89 9.38
C PHE A 341 -15.93 17.51 9.68
N VAL A 342 -16.04 16.61 8.70
CA VAL A 342 -16.27 15.21 9.05
C VAL A 342 -15.13 14.73 9.95
N SER A 343 -15.52 14.07 11.03
CA SER A 343 -14.64 13.52 12.04
C SER A 343 -14.96 12.05 12.21
N PHE A 344 -14.02 11.29 12.75
CA PHE A 344 -14.20 9.87 12.97
C PHE A 344 -13.80 9.50 14.39
N THR A 345 -14.61 8.65 15.00
CA THR A 345 -14.28 7.99 16.27
C THR A 345 -14.11 6.51 16.03
N GLU A 346 -13.07 5.92 16.59
CA GLU A 346 -12.84 4.48 16.48
C GLU A 346 -13.43 3.74 17.69
N ARG A 347 -14.25 2.72 17.41
CA ARG A 347 -14.58 1.66 18.38
C ARG A 347 -13.81 0.39 18.01
N TYR A 348 -13.61 -0.49 18.98
CA TYR A 348 -12.77 -1.66 18.82
C TYR A 348 -13.54 -2.93 19.17
N ILE A 349 -13.55 -3.87 18.23
CA ILE A 349 -14.22 -5.17 18.35
C ILE A 349 -13.18 -6.29 18.34
N ASP A 350 -13.54 -7.50 18.78
CA ASP A 350 -12.64 -8.65 18.66
C ASP A 350 -12.31 -8.89 17.18
N ALA A 351 -11.02 -8.98 16.85
CA ALA A 351 -10.56 -9.15 15.47
C ALA A 351 -11.01 -10.48 14.84
N GLY A 352 -11.32 -11.52 15.63
CA GLY A 352 -11.89 -12.79 15.17
C GLY A 352 -13.31 -12.69 14.63
N GLN A 353 -13.95 -11.52 14.73
CA GLN A 353 -15.22 -11.24 14.09
C GLN A 353 -15.08 -10.77 12.64
N ILE A 354 -13.87 -10.41 12.21
CA ILE A 354 -13.56 -10.06 10.83
C ILE A 354 -12.96 -11.29 10.16
N GLU A 355 -13.54 -11.69 9.04
CA GLU A 355 -13.12 -12.87 8.28
C GLU A 355 -11.64 -12.81 7.89
N GLY A 356 -10.90 -13.89 8.16
CA GLY A 356 -9.48 -14.05 7.83
C GLY A 356 -8.49 -13.24 8.69
N VAL A 357 -8.91 -12.13 9.34
CA VAL A 357 -7.99 -11.27 10.12
C VAL A 357 -7.37 -12.03 11.30
N ALA A 358 -8.17 -12.78 12.05
CA ALA A 358 -7.65 -13.58 13.16
C ALA A 358 -6.66 -14.66 12.70
N GLU A 359 -6.91 -15.29 11.55
CA GLU A 359 -6.04 -16.34 11.00
C GLU A 359 -4.67 -15.76 10.67
N VAL A 360 -4.62 -14.62 9.97
CA VAL A 360 -3.35 -13.94 9.66
C VAL A 360 -2.58 -13.56 10.93
N ILE A 361 -3.27 -12.99 11.93
CA ILE A 361 -2.62 -12.61 13.20
C ILE A 361 -2.08 -13.84 13.93
N GLN A 362 -2.83 -14.94 13.99
CA GLN A 362 -2.40 -16.18 14.62
C GLN A 362 -1.20 -16.79 13.90
N GLU A 363 -1.23 -16.86 12.56
CA GLU A 363 -0.15 -17.42 11.74
C GLU A 363 1.15 -16.62 11.91
N ASN A 364 1.05 -15.29 11.99
CA ASN A 364 2.20 -14.40 12.14
C ASN A 364 2.63 -14.19 13.60
N MET A 365 1.85 -14.67 14.58
CA MET A 365 2.08 -14.41 16.00
C MET A 365 3.48 -14.84 16.46
N GLN A 366 3.99 -15.97 15.98
CA GLN A 366 5.33 -16.45 16.39
C GLN A 366 6.43 -15.46 16.01
N GLU A 367 6.31 -14.81 14.87
CA GLU A 367 7.27 -13.83 14.37
C GLU A 367 7.05 -12.46 15.02
N MET A 368 5.80 -12.05 15.24
CA MET A 368 5.45 -10.76 15.87
C MET A 368 5.67 -10.73 17.39
N LYS A 369 5.63 -11.87 18.08
CA LYS A 369 5.60 -11.97 19.55
C LYS A 369 6.71 -11.18 20.23
N ASN A 370 7.96 -11.35 19.80
CA ASN A 370 9.08 -10.66 20.43
C ASN A 370 8.97 -9.14 20.24
N THR A 371 8.56 -8.70 19.05
CA THR A 371 8.31 -7.28 18.75
C THR A 371 7.24 -6.69 19.67
N VAL A 372 6.09 -7.36 19.79
CA VAL A 372 4.97 -6.89 20.63
C VAL A 372 5.35 -6.88 22.12
N MET A 373 6.03 -7.93 22.60
CA MET A 373 6.41 -8.04 24.01
C MET A 373 7.44 -6.99 24.44
N ASN A 374 8.39 -6.68 23.55
CA ASN A 374 9.45 -5.70 23.80
C ASN A 374 9.00 -4.24 23.61
N SER A 375 7.79 -4.01 23.08
CA SER A 375 7.25 -2.66 22.97
C SER A 375 6.98 -2.04 24.34
N ASN A 376 7.17 -0.72 24.44
CA ASN A 376 6.76 0.07 25.61
C ASN A 376 5.27 0.43 25.60
N ARG A 377 4.53 0.10 24.53
CA ARG A 377 3.09 0.37 24.39
C ARG A 377 2.25 -0.78 24.96
N GLU A 378 1.01 -0.47 25.33
CA GLU A 378 0.02 -1.49 25.75
C GLU A 378 -0.36 -2.42 24.59
N PHE A 379 -0.45 -1.85 23.39
CA PHE A 379 -0.73 -2.54 22.14
C PHE A 379 0.09 -1.91 21.00
N GLU A 380 0.32 -2.68 19.94
CA GLU A 380 0.78 -2.17 18.65
C GLU A 380 -0.37 -2.03 17.66
N ILE A 381 -0.25 -1.06 16.75
CA ILE A 381 -1.18 -0.93 15.61
C ILE A 381 -0.61 -1.72 14.44
N VAL A 382 -1.39 -2.66 13.94
CA VAL A 382 -1.06 -3.49 12.78
C VAL A 382 -2.14 -3.30 11.73
N TYR A 383 -1.73 -3.12 10.47
CA TYR A 383 -2.64 -3.07 9.33
C TYR A 383 -2.62 -4.42 8.62
N VAL A 384 -3.77 -5.11 8.62
CA VAL A 384 -3.92 -6.44 8.03
C VAL A 384 -4.53 -6.31 6.63
N ASN A 385 -3.73 -6.61 5.60
CA ASN A 385 -4.08 -6.41 4.20
C ASN A 385 -4.68 -7.68 3.56
N MET A 386 -5.97 -7.92 3.83
CA MET A 386 -6.67 -9.09 3.28
C MET A 386 -6.79 -9.03 1.74
N SER A 387 -6.86 -7.84 1.16
CA SER A 387 -6.87 -7.66 -0.30
C SER A 387 -5.58 -8.13 -0.97
N ALA A 388 -4.41 -7.93 -0.34
CA ALA A 388 -3.15 -8.46 -0.83
C ALA A 388 -3.10 -9.99 -0.77
N ALA A 389 -3.68 -10.59 0.28
CA ALA A 389 -3.85 -12.04 0.34
C ALA A 389 -4.76 -12.54 -0.79
N ASP A 390 -5.87 -11.86 -1.07
CA ASP A 390 -6.79 -12.24 -2.15
C ASP A 390 -6.17 -12.08 -3.54
N PHE A 391 -5.34 -11.06 -3.76
CA PHE A 391 -4.52 -10.94 -4.97
C PHE A 391 -3.63 -12.18 -5.17
N ILE A 392 -2.84 -12.58 -4.16
CA ILE A 392 -1.95 -13.76 -4.27
C ILE A 392 -2.75 -15.06 -4.48
N LYS A 393 -3.89 -15.23 -3.79
CA LYS A 393 -4.80 -16.37 -4.04
C LYS A 393 -5.29 -16.36 -5.49
N GLY A 394 -5.71 -15.19 -5.99
CA GLY A 394 -6.14 -14.98 -7.37
C GLY A 394 -5.05 -15.37 -8.36
N VAL A 395 -3.81 -14.92 -8.14
CA VAL A 395 -2.64 -15.29 -8.95
C VAL A 395 -2.47 -16.81 -8.98
N GLY A 396 -2.49 -17.46 -7.82
CA GLY A 396 -2.38 -18.91 -7.75
C GLY A 396 -3.52 -19.67 -8.43
N LYS A 397 -4.72 -19.09 -8.54
CA LYS A 397 -5.85 -19.69 -9.29
C LYS A 397 -5.68 -19.57 -10.80
N ILE A 398 -5.18 -18.43 -11.30
CA ILE A 398 -5.16 -18.15 -12.75
C ILE A 398 -3.85 -18.63 -13.42
N LEU A 399 -2.76 -18.71 -12.66
CA LEU A 399 -1.43 -19.11 -13.14
C LEU A 399 -1.31 -20.64 -13.20
N ASP A 400 -1.17 -21.18 -14.41
CA ASP A 400 -0.90 -22.60 -14.66
C ASP A 400 0.58 -22.94 -14.45
N LYS A 401 1.46 -22.17 -15.10
CA LYS A 401 2.92 -22.27 -15.00
C LYS A 401 3.55 -20.89 -15.09
N GLY A 402 4.57 -20.62 -14.30
CA GLY A 402 5.29 -19.36 -14.32
C GLY A 402 5.48 -18.75 -12.95
N TYR A 403 5.48 -17.43 -12.89
CA TYR A 403 5.99 -16.65 -11.76
C TYR A 403 5.02 -15.53 -11.37
N CYS A 404 4.98 -15.23 -10.07
CA CYS A 404 4.41 -14.05 -9.46
C CYS A 404 5.55 -13.18 -8.92
N MET A 405 5.58 -11.90 -9.27
CA MET A 405 6.58 -10.96 -8.75
C MET A 405 5.89 -9.75 -8.13
N THR A 406 6.13 -9.53 -6.84
CA THR A 406 5.54 -8.44 -6.07
C THR A 406 6.63 -7.50 -5.60
N ILE A 407 6.61 -6.26 -6.10
CA ILE A 407 7.58 -5.20 -5.73
C ILE A 407 6.81 -4.13 -4.97
N ASP A 408 7.09 -3.96 -3.68
CA ASP A 408 6.30 -3.09 -2.83
C ASP A 408 7.06 -2.67 -1.55
N PHE A 409 6.58 -1.61 -0.89
CA PHE A 409 7.14 -1.20 0.39
C PHE A 409 6.66 -2.17 1.47
N GLY A 410 7.57 -2.95 2.04
CA GLY A 410 7.16 -4.05 2.90
C GLY A 410 8.31 -4.78 3.55
N ASP A 411 8.02 -5.62 4.53
CA ASP A 411 8.98 -6.55 5.11
C ASP A 411 8.25 -7.74 5.75
N THR A 412 8.98 -8.57 6.47
CA THR A 412 8.48 -9.63 7.35
C THR A 412 7.52 -9.11 8.42
N ALA A 413 6.62 -9.97 8.90
CA ALA A 413 5.63 -9.62 9.92
C ALA A 413 6.24 -8.99 11.19
N ALA A 414 7.41 -9.46 11.64
CA ALA A 414 8.10 -8.92 12.81
C ALA A 414 8.43 -7.43 12.67
N LYS A 415 8.81 -7.00 11.46
CA LYS A 415 9.20 -5.61 11.17
C LYS A 415 8.03 -4.74 10.78
N VAL A 416 7.02 -5.30 10.11
CA VAL A 416 5.77 -4.60 9.82
C VAL A 416 5.12 -4.08 11.11
N VAL A 417 5.09 -4.90 12.18
CA VAL A 417 4.59 -4.48 13.51
C VAL A 417 5.41 -3.35 14.13
N TYR A 418 6.71 -3.29 13.88
CA TYR A 418 7.60 -2.28 14.48
C TYR A 418 7.61 -0.95 13.72
N SER A 419 7.07 -0.91 12.49
CA SER A 419 7.16 0.27 11.64
C SER A 419 6.34 1.44 12.19
N SER A 420 7.00 2.57 12.47
CA SER A 420 6.33 3.83 12.81
C SER A 420 5.48 4.37 11.66
N ASP A 421 5.70 3.87 10.45
CA ASP A 421 5.12 4.32 9.19
C ASP A 421 4.20 3.25 8.58
N SER A 422 3.57 2.41 9.41
CA SER A 422 2.77 1.27 8.95
C SER A 422 1.55 1.66 8.10
N LEU A 423 1.09 2.91 8.20
CA LEU A 423 0.20 3.57 7.25
C LEU A 423 0.75 4.96 6.92
N ARG A 424 0.92 5.24 5.64
CA ARG A 424 1.29 6.54 5.10
C ARG A 424 0.10 7.14 4.39
N THR A 425 -0.07 8.43 4.54
CA THR A 425 -1.12 9.18 3.85
C THR A 425 -0.48 10.34 3.10
N TYR A 426 -0.98 10.63 1.91
CA TYR A 426 -0.34 11.58 1.03
C TYR A 426 -1.34 12.39 0.22
N ASN A 427 -1.05 13.69 0.06
CA ASN A 427 -1.53 14.44 -1.09
C ASN A 427 -0.43 15.42 -1.56
N LYS A 428 -0.69 16.13 -2.67
CA LYS A 428 0.27 17.05 -3.29
C LYS A 428 0.76 18.20 -2.40
N PHE A 429 0.15 18.42 -1.23
CA PHE A 429 0.48 19.52 -0.33
C PHE A 429 1.19 19.05 0.95
N ARG A 430 0.91 17.83 1.43
CA ARG A 430 1.42 17.33 2.71
C ARG A 430 1.47 15.79 2.74
N VAL A 431 2.41 15.28 3.53
CA VAL A 431 2.53 13.87 3.94
C VAL A 431 1.95 13.70 5.35
N ASN A 432 1.48 12.49 5.69
CA ASN A 432 1.02 12.11 7.03
C ASN A 432 -0.18 12.92 7.53
N TYR A 433 -1.21 13.05 6.68
CA TYR A 433 -2.57 13.36 7.13
C TYR A 433 -3.11 12.31 8.11
N ASP A 434 -4.00 12.70 9.01
CA ASP A 434 -4.90 11.71 9.62
C ASP A 434 -5.67 11.02 8.48
N PRO A 435 -5.74 9.68 8.40
CA PRO A 435 -6.44 8.96 7.34
C PRO A 435 -7.93 9.33 7.21
N TYR A 436 -8.51 9.93 8.24
CA TYR A 436 -9.89 10.40 8.25
C TYR A 436 -10.08 11.81 7.66
N GLU A 437 -8.99 12.53 7.38
CA GLU A 437 -9.06 13.84 6.73
C GLU A 437 -9.37 13.72 5.24
N LEU A 438 -10.19 14.65 4.73
CA LEU A 438 -10.48 14.82 3.30
C LEU A 438 -10.84 13.50 2.57
N PRO A 439 -11.89 12.75 2.99
CA PRO A 439 -12.21 11.45 2.42
C PRO A 439 -12.31 11.47 0.88
N GLY A 440 -11.53 10.59 0.23
CA GLY A 440 -11.43 10.50 -1.23
C GLY A 440 -10.53 11.54 -1.91
N ARG A 441 -9.70 12.27 -1.15
CA ARG A 441 -8.73 13.26 -1.68
C ARG A 441 -7.29 13.01 -1.25
N ILE A 442 -7.10 12.20 -0.22
CA ILE A 442 -5.79 11.72 0.19
C ILE A 442 -5.61 10.28 -0.26
N ASP A 443 -4.38 9.97 -0.61
CA ASP A 443 -3.94 8.61 -0.76
C ASP A 443 -3.63 7.99 0.60
N MET A 444 -3.78 6.67 0.70
CA MET A 444 -3.49 5.86 1.87
C MET A 444 -2.74 4.61 1.40
N MET A 445 -1.54 4.40 1.94
CA MET A 445 -0.67 3.28 1.62
C MET A 445 -0.25 2.59 2.92
N SER A 446 -0.36 1.27 2.97
CA SER A 446 0.05 0.45 4.10
C SER A 446 1.28 -0.37 3.77
N ILE A 447 2.15 -0.60 4.74
CA ILE A 447 3.31 -1.46 4.54
C ILE A 447 2.86 -2.91 4.24
N VAL A 448 3.48 -3.56 3.25
CA VAL A 448 3.14 -4.92 2.83
C VAL A 448 3.81 -5.96 3.74
N ASP A 449 3.01 -6.90 4.25
CA ASP A 449 3.47 -8.06 5.02
C ASP A 449 3.83 -9.23 4.08
N TYR A 450 5.13 -9.38 3.80
CA TYR A 450 5.63 -10.45 2.94
C TYR A 450 5.61 -11.83 3.59
N THR A 451 5.53 -11.92 4.93
CA THR A 451 5.32 -13.20 5.62
C THR A 451 3.93 -13.74 5.27
N MET A 452 2.90 -12.88 5.32
CA MET A 452 1.55 -13.24 4.90
C MET A 452 1.51 -13.64 3.43
N LEU A 453 2.19 -12.90 2.53
CA LEU A 453 2.21 -13.25 1.10
C LEU A 453 2.89 -14.61 0.83
N ASP A 454 3.96 -14.97 1.57
CA ASP A 454 4.60 -16.29 1.48
C ASP A 454 3.63 -17.42 1.87
N GLN A 455 2.97 -17.27 3.03
CA GLN A 455 2.04 -18.26 3.56
C GLN A 455 0.84 -18.48 2.63
N VAL A 456 0.23 -17.37 2.18
CA VAL A 456 -0.90 -17.40 1.24
C VAL A 456 -0.47 -17.98 -0.10
N GLY A 457 0.70 -17.58 -0.61
CA GLY A 457 1.27 -18.11 -1.83
C GLY A 457 1.45 -19.63 -1.75
N CYS A 458 2.04 -20.13 -0.66
CA CYS A 458 2.23 -21.57 -0.46
C CYS A 458 0.91 -22.35 -0.51
N ARG A 459 -0.15 -21.84 0.14
CA ARG A 459 -1.51 -22.43 0.06
C ARG A 459 -2.09 -22.37 -1.35
N ALA A 460 -1.68 -21.40 -2.16
CA ALA A 460 -2.07 -21.24 -3.57
C ALA A 460 -1.12 -21.96 -4.56
N HIS A 461 -0.22 -22.81 -4.07
CA HIS A 461 0.81 -23.54 -4.82
C HIS A 461 1.85 -22.64 -5.51
N LEU A 462 2.13 -21.48 -4.90
CA LEU A 462 3.22 -20.57 -5.25
C LEU A 462 4.34 -20.72 -4.22
N ASN A 463 5.51 -21.20 -4.65
CA ASN A 463 6.68 -21.35 -3.80
C ASN A 463 7.55 -20.10 -3.91
N THR A 464 7.98 -19.53 -2.79
CA THR A 464 8.88 -18.37 -2.82
C THR A 464 10.28 -18.77 -3.27
N GLU A 465 10.71 -18.21 -4.41
CA GLU A 465 12.05 -18.38 -4.98
C GLU A 465 13.01 -17.30 -4.50
N PHE A 466 12.49 -16.10 -4.19
CA PHE A 466 13.31 -14.99 -3.71
C PHE A 466 12.49 -14.03 -2.85
N PHE A 467 13.13 -13.51 -1.80
CA PHE A 467 12.72 -12.28 -1.11
C PHE A 467 13.96 -11.45 -0.74
N GLY A 468 13.91 -10.15 -1.00
CA GLY A 468 14.99 -9.23 -0.66
C GLY A 468 14.76 -7.84 -1.23
N GLY A 469 15.81 -7.01 -1.23
CA GLY A 469 15.76 -5.64 -1.75
C GLY A 469 15.53 -5.58 -3.27
N VAL A 470 14.93 -4.49 -3.72
CA VAL A 470 14.62 -4.26 -5.15
C VAL A 470 15.86 -4.26 -6.05
N ASP A 471 17.05 -3.99 -5.51
CA ASP A 471 18.34 -4.07 -6.23
C ASP A 471 18.58 -5.44 -6.89
N ALA A 472 17.94 -6.50 -6.38
CA ALA A 472 17.99 -7.83 -6.97
C ALA A 472 17.55 -7.86 -8.44
N LEU A 473 16.72 -6.90 -8.89
CA LEU A 473 16.36 -6.74 -10.30
C LEU A 473 17.56 -6.48 -11.23
N LEU A 474 18.65 -5.90 -10.71
CA LEU A 474 19.89 -5.69 -11.47
C LEU A 474 20.66 -7.00 -11.69
N GLN A 475 20.48 -7.98 -10.81
CA GLN A 475 21.27 -9.20 -10.85
C GLN A 475 20.96 -10.00 -12.12
N GLN A 476 22.03 -10.51 -12.73
CA GLN A 476 21.96 -11.31 -13.94
C GLN A 476 21.31 -10.54 -15.11
N THR A 477 21.39 -9.21 -15.09
CA THR A 477 21.03 -8.33 -16.21
C THR A 477 22.28 -7.61 -16.74
N GLY A 478 22.18 -7.04 -17.94
CA GLY A 478 23.21 -6.14 -18.48
C GLY A 478 23.05 -4.67 -18.05
N VAL A 479 22.13 -4.36 -17.14
CA VAL A 479 21.80 -2.99 -16.75
C VAL A 479 22.81 -2.48 -15.72
N ASN A 480 23.47 -1.35 -16.02
CA ASN A 480 24.41 -0.70 -15.10
C ASN A 480 23.99 0.77 -14.87
N LEU A 481 23.27 1.00 -13.78
CA LEU A 481 22.80 2.34 -13.40
C LEU A 481 23.93 3.30 -13.00
N GLU A 482 25.08 2.79 -12.57
CA GLU A 482 26.23 3.59 -12.14
C GLU A 482 27.13 3.99 -13.34
N SER A 483 26.79 3.56 -14.56
CA SER A 483 27.49 3.99 -15.77
C SER A 483 27.19 5.45 -16.11
N LYS A 484 28.17 6.13 -16.72
CA LYS A 484 28.05 7.53 -17.15
C LYS A 484 26.83 7.74 -18.06
N ASP A 485 26.64 6.89 -19.06
CA ASP A 485 25.54 7.01 -20.02
C ASP A 485 24.18 6.85 -19.33
N SER A 486 24.08 5.93 -18.36
CA SER A 486 22.83 5.73 -17.62
C SER A 486 22.53 6.89 -16.70
N PHE A 487 23.54 7.42 -16.03
CA PHE A 487 23.41 8.62 -15.22
C PHE A 487 22.93 9.82 -16.06
N GLU A 488 23.58 10.10 -17.19
CA GLU A 488 23.20 11.20 -18.09
C GLU A 488 21.76 11.05 -18.61
N LYS A 489 21.35 9.82 -18.95
CA LYS A 489 19.98 9.54 -19.40
C LYS A 489 18.96 9.76 -18.29
N ILE A 490 19.24 9.31 -17.07
CA ILE A 490 18.36 9.52 -15.90
C ILE A 490 18.26 11.01 -15.58
N VAL A 491 19.37 11.76 -15.61
CA VAL A 491 19.36 13.23 -15.43
C VAL A 491 18.48 13.91 -16.46
N SER A 492 18.56 13.51 -17.73
CA SER A 492 17.67 14.03 -18.78
C SER A 492 16.20 13.80 -18.44
N ASN A 493 15.85 12.59 -17.99
CA ASN A 493 14.48 12.26 -17.60
C ASN A 493 14.01 13.07 -16.39
N MET A 494 14.89 13.30 -15.39
CA MET A 494 14.57 14.16 -14.24
C MET A 494 14.23 15.59 -14.68
N LYS A 495 14.95 16.14 -15.67
CA LYS A 495 14.64 17.46 -16.24
C LYS A 495 13.22 17.49 -16.84
N GLU A 496 12.83 16.44 -17.58
CA GLU A 496 11.49 16.32 -18.17
C GLU A 496 10.37 16.18 -17.13
N LEU A 497 10.66 15.52 -16.00
CA LEU A 497 9.73 15.34 -14.87
C LEU A 497 9.49 16.63 -14.07
N GLY A 498 10.22 17.71 -14.38
CA GLY A 498 10.03 19.02 -13.76
C GLY A 498 11.15 19.43 -12.80
N PHE A 499 12.23 18.65 -12.67
CA PHE A 499 13.43 19.03 -11.92
C PHE A 499 14.36 19.91 -12.79
N GLY A 500 13.80 20.96 -13.42
CA GLY A 500 14.41 21.67 -14.55
C GLY A 500 15.69 22.50 -14.26
N LYS A 501 16.13 22.64 -13.01
CA LYS A 501 17.44 23.22 -12.67
C LYS A 501 18.49 22.11 -12.71
N GLU A 502 19.56 22.27 -13.51
CA GLU A 502 20.54 21.20 -13.76
C GLU A 502 21.10 20.56 -12.48
N ASN A 503 21.49 21.39 -11.50
CA ASN A 503 22.01 20.91 -10.21
C ASN A 503 20.98 20.10 -9.40
N ILE A 504 19.68 20.29 -9.61
CA ILE A 504 18.63 19.53 -8.92
C ILE A 504 18.42 18.19 -9.61
N ALA A 505 18.34 18.17 -10.95
CA ALA A 505 18.19 16.93 -11.72
C ALA A 505 19.34 15.94 -11.46
N GLU A 506 20.59 16.42 -11.42
CA GLU A 506 21.77 15.60 -11.12
C GLU A 506 21.73 15.00 -9.71
N LYS A 507 21.41 15.82 -8.71
CA LYS A 507 21.26 15.36 -7.32
C LYS A 507 20.14 14.32 -7.19
N MET A 508 18.99 14.58 -7.80
CA MET A 508 17.86 13.65 -7.78
C MET A 508 18.20 12.33 -8.46
N ALA A 509 18.86 12.36 -9.62
CA ALA A 509 19.35 11.15 -10.28
C ALA A 509 20.31 10.35 -9.37
N LEU A 510 21.30 11.03 -8.79
CA LEU A 510 22.30 10.39 -7.91
C LEU A 510 21.64 9.75 -6.69
N VAL A 511 20.73 10.47 -6.01
CA VAL A 511 20.00 9.96 -4.85
C VAL A 511 19.13 8.77 -5.24
N THR A 512 18.42 8.84 -6.37
CA THR A 512 17.56 7.76 -6.84
C THR A 512 18.34 6.49 -7.14
N ILE A 513 19.44 6.62 -7.89
CA ILE A 513 20.34 5.50 -8.23
C ILE A 513 20.94 4.92 -6.95
N THR A 514 21.46 5.77 -6.07
CA THR A 514 22.09 5.32 -4.82
C THR A 514 21.08 4.56 -3.97
N ASN A 515 19.88 5.12 -3.77
CA ASN A 515 18.83 4.47 -2.99
C ASN A 515 18.41 3.12 -3.57
N PHE A 516 18.31 3.03 -4.90
CA PHE A 516 17.95 1.81 -5.60
C PHE A 516 19.05 0.75 -5.51
N VAL A 517 20.28 1.08 -5.90
CA VAL A 517 21.43 0.14 -5.96
C VAL A 517 21.83 -0.35 -4.56
N ARG A 518 21.65 0.50 -3.54
CA ARG A 518 21.98 0.16 -2.16
C ARG A 518 20.80 -0.38 -1.37
N SER A 519 19.62 -0.52 -1.98
CA SER A 519 18.36 -0.91 -1.32
C SER A 519 18.16 -0.18 0.01
N LEU A 520 18.34 1.14 -0.02
CA LEU A 520 18.23 1.98 1.19
C LEU A 520 16.76 2.21 1.58
N HIS A 521 15.83 2.03 0.64
CA HIS A 521 14.41 2.06 0.93
C HIS A 521 13.89 0.65 1.20
N GLN A 522 12.89 0.52 2.07
CA GLN A 522 12.20 -0.75 2.34
C GLN A 522 11.34 -1.24 1.15
N LEU A 523 11.74 -0.90 -0.09
CA LEU A 523 11.14 -1.44 -1.29
C LEU A 523 11.75 -2.82 -1.54
N ASN A 524 10.97 -3.85 -1.26
CA ASN A 524 11.38 -5.23 -1.39
C ASN A 524 10.71 -5.85 -2.62
N ILE A 525 11.27 -6.97 -3.04
CA ILE A 525 10.76 -7.82 -4.11
C ILE A 525 10.60 -9.22 -3.56
N MET A 526 9.43 -9.81 -3.80
CA MET A 526 9.20 -11.24 -3.62
C MET A 526 8.89 -11.86 -4.98
N VAL A 527 9.60 -12.94 -5.29
CA VAL A 527 9.35 -13.75 -6.49
C VAL A 527 8.89 -15.12 -6.03
N GLN A 528 7.69 -15.50 -6.46
CA GLN A 528 7.13 -16.80 -6.23
C GLN A 528 6.94 -17.54 -7.56
N GLN A 529 7.12 -18.84 -7.54
CA GLN A 529 6.99 -19.72 -8.68
C GLN A 529 5.81 -20.67 -8.49
N LYS A 530 4.97 -20.81 -9.51
CA LYS A 530 3.93 -21.84 -9.51
C LYS A 530 4.57 -23.23 -9.51
N GLN A 531 4.11 -24.13 -8.64
CA GLN A 531 4.69 -25.47 -8.52
C GLN A 531 4.80 -26.20 -9.87
N GLY A 532 5.99 -26.77 -10.11
CA GLY A 532 6.32 -27.51 -11.33
C GLY A 532 6.46 -26.62 -12.56
N THR A 533 6.94 -25.37 -12.40
CA THR A 533 7.27 -24.44 -13.50
C THR A 533 8.69 -24.67 -14.02
N ASP A 534 9.70 -24.43 -13.18
CA ASP A 534 11.11 -24.70 -13.46
C ASP A 534 11.87 -24.90 -12.13
N GLU A 535 12.21 -26.14 -11.80
CA GLU A 535 12.89 -26.47 -10.54
C GLU A 535 14.34 -25.96 -10.49
N ASN A 536 14.91 -25.56 -11.63
CA ASN A 536 16.28 -25.06 -11.71
C ASN A 536 16.35 -23.54 -11.80
N TYR A 537 15.21 -22.85 -11.84
CA TYR A 537 15.20 -21.39 -11.92
C TYR A 537 15.68 -20.78 -10.61
N THR A 538 16.62 -19.84 -10.72
CA THR A 538 17.07 -19.01 -9.59
C THR A 538 16.98 -17.54 -9.98
N PHE A 539 16.16 -16.77 -9.26
CA PHE A 539 15.96 -15.36 -9.56
C PHE A 539 17.26 -14.54 -9.40
N ALA A 540 17.87 -14.60 -8.22
CA ALA A 540 19.06 -13.86 -7.84
C ALA A 540 20.04 -14.77 -7.07
N LYS A 541 21.35 -14.45 -7.10
CA LYS A 541 22.37 -15.22 -6.37
C LYS A 541 22.21 -14.98 -4.87
N GLY A 542 22.34 -16.05 -4.07
CA GLY A 542 22.20 -15.97 -2.61
C GLY A 542 20.75 -15.79 -2.16
N ALA A 543 19.77 -16.21 -2.98
CA ALA A 543 18.37 -16.25 -2.64
C ALA A 543 18.18 -16.89 -1.26
N ARG A 544 17.62 -16.13 -0.32
CA ARG A 544 17.14 -16.66 0.95
C ARG A 544 15.67 -16.96 0.78
N LYS A 545 15.21 -18.14 1.17
CA LYS A 545 13.76 -18.32 1.39
C LYS A 545 13.38 -17.42 2.55
N LEU A 546 12.21 -16.79 2.51
CA LEU A 546 11.75 -15.89 3.59
C LEU A 546 11.85 -16.57 4.97
N ARG A 547 11.56 -17.87 5.02
CA ARG A 547 11.64 -18.74 6.21
C ARG A 547 13.06 -19.01 6.73
N GLU A 548 14.09 -18.66 5.97
CA GLU A 548 15.50 -18.79 6.34
C GLU A 548 16.07 -17.46 6.88
N ILE A 549 15.29 -16.38 6.86
CA ILE A 549 15.66 -15.09 7.43
C ILE A 549 15.32 -15.13 8.93
N MET A 550 16.33 -15.37 9.78
CA MET A 550 16.13 -15.35 11.22
C MET A 550 15.78 -13.94 11.72
N PRO A 551 14.88 -13.78 12.72
CA PRO A 551 14.45 -12.47 13.25
C PRO A 551 15.59 -11.58 13.76
N GLU A 552 16.73 -12.16 14.16
CA GLU A 552 17.82 -11.44 14.82
C GLU A 552 18.77 -10.70 13.84
N ASP A 553 18.75 -11.05 12.55
CA ASP A 553 19.84 -10.71 11.63
C ASP A 553 19.73 -9.31 10.99
N THR A 554 18.67 -8.55 11.29
CA THR A 554 18.36 -7.29 10.58
C THR A 554 18.23 -6.04 11.47
N SER A 555 18.32 -6.17 12.80
CA SER A 555 18.03 -5.06 13.73
C SER A 555 19.17 -4.03 13.89
N LYS A 556 20.43 -4.37 13.55
CA LYS A 556 21.60 -3.56 13.98
C LYS A 556 22.24 -2.62 12.94
N LYS A 557 21.84 -2.62 11.67
CA LYS A 557 22.57 -1.85 10.63
C LYS A 557 21.79 -0.74 9.91
N ILE A 558 20.48 -0.62 10.09
CA ILE A 558 19.65 0.20 9.21
C ILE A 558 19.43 1.64 9.74
N SER A 559 19.49 1.89 11.06
CA SER A 559 18.94 3.13 11.63
C SER A 559 19.78 4.40 11.49
N LYS A 560 21.12 4.33 11.42
CA LYS A 560 21.96 5.54 11.45
C LYS A 560 22.22 6.14 10.06
N GLN A 561 22.40 5.31 9.04
CA GLN A 561 22.79 5.75 7.70
C GLN A 561 21.60 6.28 6.87
N LEU A 562 20.39 5.77 7.14
CA LEU A 562 19.15 6.27 6.54
C LEU A 562 18.77 7.67 7.04
N PHE A 563 18.95 7.94 8.34
CA PHE A 563 18.67 9.23 8.96
C PHE A 563 19.58 10.35 8.44
N ASP A 564 20.88 10.06 8.27
CA ASP A 564 21.84 11.04 7.76
C ASP A 564 21.55 11.40 6.29
N ASN A 565 21.09 10.45 5.47
CA ASN A 565 20.70 10.70 4.08
C ASN A 565 19.36 11.46 3.96
N TYR A 566 18.42 11.21 4.88
CA TYR A 566 17.15 11.95 4.93
C TYR A 566 17.35 13.43 5.32
N ARG A 567 18.33 13.70 6.18
CA ARG A 567 18.69 15.07 6.58
C ARG A 567 19.31 15.86 5.43
N VAL A 568 20.03 15.19 4.53
CA VAL A 568 20.52 15.79 3.27
C VAL A 568 19.35 16.06 2.31
N PHE A 569 18.32 15.21 2.31
CA PHE A 569 17.11 15.39 1.51
C PHE A 569 16.27 16.59 1.98
N GLU A 570 16.06 16.76 3.28
CA GLU A 570 15.38 17.96 3.82
C GLU A 570 16.17 19.24 3.61
N GLN A 571 17.51 19.19 3.61
CA GLN A 571 18.36 20.36 3.35
C GLN A 571 18.43 20.74 1.86
N ALA A 572 18.01 19.85 0.95
CA ALA A 572 18.05 20.07 -0.49
C ALA A 572 16.74 20.64 -1.07
N ILE A 573 15.62 20.43 -0.36
CA ILE A 573 14.32 21.09 -0.59
C ILE A 573 14.39 22.51 -0.04
#